data_AF-A0A925WMT2-F1
#
_entry.id   AF-A0A925WMT2-F1
#
_cell.length_a   1.000
_cell.length_b   1.000
_cell.length_c   1.000
_cell.angle_alpha   90.00
_cell.angle_beta   90.00
_cell.angle_gamma   90.00
#
_symmetry.space_group_name_H-M   'P 1'
#
loop_
_entity.id
_entity.type
_entity.pdbx_description
1 polymer ?
#
loop_
_entity_poly.entity_id
_entity_poly.type
_entity_poly.pdbx_seq_one_letter_code
_entity_poly.pdbx_strand_id
1 'polypeptide(L)' 'MSITPRLNRLFAPDGNCFDVAVDHGFFGERSFLTGIEDMPYVVQTLAAAAPDAIQLSIG' A
#
# COMPACT_ATOMS: atom_id res chain seq x y z
N MET A 1 7.49 -25.06 -3.49
CA MET A 1 7.88 -24.10 -2.43
C MET A 1 6.62 -23.55 -1.79
N SER A 2 6.58 -23.40 -0.47
CA SER A 2 5.42 -22.83 0.23
C SER A 2 5.39 -21.30 0.09
N ILE A 3 4.18 -20.73 0.01
CA ILE A 3 3.94 -19.27 -0.03
C ILE A 3 3.96 -18.62 1.36
N THR A 4 3.87 -19.42 2.44
CA THR A 4 3.75 -18.95 3.83
C THR A 4 4.81 -17.91 4.24
N PRO A 5 6.11 -18.05 3.89
CA PRO A 5 7.12 -17.07 4.28
C PRO A 5 6.98 -15.69 3.63
N ARG A 6 6.26 -15.59 2.50
CA ARG A 6 5.95 -14.31 1.85
C ARG A 6 4.70 -13.69 2.46
N LEU A 7 3.69 -14.53 2.70
CA LEU A 7 2.43 -14.11 3.31
C LEU A 7 2.67 -13.52 4.70
N ASN A 8 3.49 -14.18 5.54
CA ASN A 8 3.81 -13.72 6.90
C ASN A 8 4.55 -12.38 6.98
N ARG A 9 4.96 -11.79 5.85
CA ARG A 9 5.54 -10.43 5.82
C ARG A 9 4.48 -9.32 5.80
N LEU A 10 3.22 -9.69 5.54
CA LEU A 10 2.09 -8.77 5.41
C LEU A 10 1.19 -8.78 6.65
N PHE A 11 1.48 -9.60 7.66
CA PHE A 11 0.64 -9.74 8.85
C PHE A 11 1.42 -9.35 10.10
N ALA A 12 0.76 -8.59 10.96
CA ALA A 12 1.24 -8.28 12.30
C ALA A 12 1.25 -9.52 13.20
N PRO A 13 1.90 -9.46 14.39
CA PRO A 13 1.93 -10.58 15.33
C PRO A 13 0.55 -11.03 15.85
N ASP A 14 -0.47 -10.18 15.74
CA ASP A 14 -1.85 -10.49 16.09
C ASP A 14 -2.59 -11.30 14.99
N GLY A 15 -1.93 -11.54 13.86
CA GLY A 15 -2.48 -12.29 12.74
C GLY A 15 -3.39 -11.46 11.83
N ASN A 16 -3.46 -10.14 12.01
CA ASN A 16 -4.20 -9.23 11.14
C ASN A 16 -3.25 -8.51 10.15
N CYS A 17 -3.81 -7.97 9.09
CA CYS A 17 -3.11 -7.16 8.11
C CYS A 17 -3.83 -5.82 7.96
N PHE A 18 -3.16 -4.75 8.37
CA PHE A 18 -3.54 -3.38 8.06
C PHE A 18 -2.85 -2.95 6.75
N ASP A 19 -3.54 -3.21 5.64
CA ASP A 19 -3.10 -2.81 4.30
C ASP A 19 -3.67 -1.43 3.92
N VAL A 20 -2.79 -0.57 3.40
CA VAL A 20 -3.19 0.72 2.81
C VAL A 20 -3.00 0.65 1.30
N ALA A 21 -4.12 0.61 0.59
CA ALA A 21 -4.15 0.50 -0.87
C ALA A 21 -4.11 1.87 -1.56
N VAL A 22 -3.08 2.06 -2.39
CA VAL A 22 -2.92 3.23 -3.28
C VAL A 22 -2.53 2.78 -4.70
N ASP A 23 -3.04 1.62 -5.12
CA ASP A 23 -2.84 0.99 -6.42
C ASP A 23 -3.95 1.32 -7.43
N HIS A 24 -4.75 2.33 -7.12
CA HIS A 24 -5.84 2.75 -7.98
C HIS A 24 -5.35 3.18 -9.36
N GLY A 25 -5.61 2.34 -10.38
CA GLY A 25 -5.38 2.64 -11.79
C GLY A 25 -6.52 3.46 -12.43
N PHE A 26 -6.92 4.58 -11.82
CA PHE A 26 -7.97 5.43 -12.37
C PHE A 26 -7.42 6.35 -13.46
N PHE A 27 -7.44 5.87 -14.70
CA PHE A 27 -7.12 6.67 -15.87
C PHE A 27 -8.27 7.65 -16.18
N GLY A 28 -7.97 8.95 -16.19
CA GLY A 28 -8.90 9.98 -16.63
C GLY A 28 -9.78 10.62 -15.56
N GLU A 29 -9.66 10.21 -14.29
CA GLU A 29 -10.46 10.77 -13.19
C GLU A 29 -9.59 11.60 -12.23
N ARG A 30 -9.43 12.89 -12.56
CA ARG A 30 -8.55 13.81 -11.81
C ARG A 30 -8.97 14.02 -10.36
N SER A 31 -10.24 13.81 -10.04
CA SER A 31 -10.74 13.98 -8.66
C SER A 31 -10.08 13.02 -7.66
N PHE A 32 -9.56 11.88 -8.13
CA PHE A 32 -8.81 10.92 -7.31
C PHE A 32 -7.32 11.21 -7.19
N LEU A 33 -6.79 12.19 -7.93
CA LEU A 33 -5.37 12.57 -7.83
C LEU A 33 -5.09 13.43 -6.58
N THR A 34 -6.09 14.15 -6.09
CA THR A 34 -5.91 15.08 -4.96
C THR A 34 -5.45 14.37 -3.70
N GLY A 35 -4.22 14.67 -3.25
CA GLY A 35 -3.58 14.06 -2.08
C GLY A 35 -2.66 12.88 -2.39
N ILE A 36 -2.65 12.37 -3.63
CA ILE A 36 -1.71 11.35 -4.10
C ILE A 36 -0.95 11.74 -5.38
N GLU A 37 -0.89 13.05 -5.70
CA GLU A 37 -0.18 13.54 -6.88
C GLU A 37 1.33 13.28 -6.81
N ASP A 38 1.87 13.25 -5.59
CA ASP A 38 3.27 12.97 -5.29
C ASP A 38 3.37 11.60 -4.60
N MET A 39 3.41 10.54 -5.41
CA MET A 39 3.52 9.16 -4.91
C MET A 39 4.75 8.93 -4.00
N PRO A 40 5.95 9.48 -4.29
CA PRO A 40 7.06 9.43 -3.34
C PRO A 40 6.72 9.97 -1.94
N TYR A 41 6.09 11.15 -1.86
CA TYR A 41 5.65 11.72 -0.59
C TYR A 41 4.58 10.88 0.11
N VAL A 42 3.61 10.36 -0.64
CA VAL A 42 2.56 9.45 -0.12
C VAL A 42 3.19 8.20 0.49
N VAL A 43 4.07 7.52 -0.24
CA VAL A 43 4.73 6.29 0.23
C VAL A 43 5.54 6.57 1.49
N GLN A 44 6.26 7.69 1.56
CA GLN A 44 7.00 8.07 2.76
C GLN A 44 6.07 8.33 3.96
N THR A 45 4.95 9.01 3.73
CA THR A 45 3.94 9.31 4.76
C THR A 45 3.32 8.02 5.30
N LEU A 46 2.91 7.12 4.41
CA LEU A 46 2.33 5.83 4.79
C LEU A 46 3.36 4.95 5.52
N ALA A 47 4.60 4.88 5.04
CA ALA A 47 5.65 4.12 5.72
C ALA A 47 5.91 4.64 7.15
N ALA A 48 5.84 5.96 7.36
CA ALA A 48 5.97 6.56 8.69
C ALA A 48 4.80 6.21 9.63
N ALA A 49 3.60 5.97 9.08
CA ALA A 49 2.44 5.51 9.83
C ALA A 49 2.48 4.01 10.18
N ALA A 50 3.46 3.27 9.63
CA ALA A 50 3.73 1.85 9.90
C ALA A 50 2.52 0.90 9.72
N PRO A 51 1.83 0.90 8.56
CA PRO A 51 0.92 -0.18 8.20
C PRO A 51 1.68 -1.50 7.97
N ASP A 52 0.96 -2.62 7.95
CA ASP A 52 1.56 -3.93 7.66
C ASP A 52 1.93 -4.08 6.17
N ALA A 53 1.16 -3.43 5.30
CA ALA A 53 1.35 -3.45 3.87
C ALA A 53 0.96 -2.11 3.23
N ILE A 54 1.62 -1.80 2.12
CA ILE A 54 1.23 -0.74 1.19
C ILE A 54 1.05 -1.39 -0.17
N GLN A 55 -0.17 -1.37 -0.71
CA GLN A 55 -0.47 -1.92 -2.03
C GLN A 55 -0.27 -0.83 -3.10
N LEU A 56 0.58 -1.13 -4.09
CA LEU A 56 0.95 -0.24 -5.19
C LEU A 56 0.63 -0.88 -6.54
N SER A 57 0.34 -0.04 -7.54
CA SER A 57 0.28 -0.49 -8.93
C SER A 57 1.68 -0.89 -9.42
N ILE A 58 1.72 -1.68 -10.50
CA ILE A 58 3.00 -2.09 -11.11
C ILE A 58 3.73 -0.93 -11.81
N GLY A 59 3.03 0.18 -12.06
CA GLY A 59 3.44 1.28 -12.95
C GLY A 59 2.35 1.60 -13.97
#